data_AF-A0A7W4K0S6-F1
#
_entry.id   AF-A0A7W4K0S6-F1
#
_cell.length_a   1.000
_cell.length_b   1.000
_cell.length_c   1.000
_cell.angle_alpha   90.00
_cell.angle_beta   90.00
_cell.angle_gamma   90.00
#
_symmetry.space_group_name_H-M   'P 1'
#
loop_
_entity.id
_entity.type
_entity.pdbx_description
1 polymer ?
#
loop_
_entity_poly.entity_id
_entity_poly.type
_entity_poly.pdbx_seq_one_letter_code
_entity_poly.pdbx_strand_id
1 'polypeptide(L)'
;MLLFLQAFQVGILWLHDWIPLGRLNDVRAVRAADGTMRLMLTTVVQSVPFTLCLFFTARCGLGPVPLSLRQDLLLCYGILLTGEVRAWWWPYLVQANPFRAARYQRLFGRTHAFLPHRHGIVPNTLHVVLHAATAATCAILLAGMV
;
A
#
# COMPACT_ATOMS: atom_id res chain seq x y z
N MET A 1 4.93 12.59 13.29
CA MET A 1 4.94 11.16 12.90
C MET A 1 3.90 10.83 11.84
N LEU A 2 2.60 11.16 12.05
CA LEU A 2 1.54 10.88 11.07
C LEU A 2 1.87 11.39 9.66
N LEU A 3 2.21 12.68 9.51
CA LEU A 3 2.54 13.26 8.19
C LEU A 3 3.67 12.54 7.46
N PHE A 4 4.68 12.08 8.20
CA PHE A 4 5.79 11.34 7.61
C PHE A 4 5.32 9.99 7.06
N LEU A 5 4.52 9.24 7.83
CA LEU A 5 3.96 7.96 7.36
C LEU A 5 3.07 8.17 6.13
N GLN A 6 2.18 9.17 6.17
CA GLN A 6 1.31 9.52 5.04
C GLN A 6 2.12 9.90 3.80
N ALA A 7 3.14 10.75 3.94
CA ALA A 7 4.03 11.12 2.84
C ALA A 7 4.79 9.92 2.29
N PHE A 8 5.28 9.04 3.16
CA PHE A 8 5.96 7.81 2.77
C PHE A 8 5.04 6.87 1.98
N GLN A 9 3.82 6.65 2.45
CA GLN A 9 2.81 5.85 1.77
C GLN A 9 2.44 6.43 0.41
N VAL A 10 2.13 7.73 0.35
CA VAL A 10 1.80 8.43 -0.89
C VAL A 10 2.98 8.35 -1.88
N GLY A 11 4.22 8.50 -1.40
CA GLY A 11 5.41 8.32 -2.21
C GLY A 11 5.51 6.92 -2.82
N ILE A 12 5.28 5.87 -2.03
CA ILE A 12 5.25 4.50 -2.55
C ILE A 12 4.13 4.33 -3.58
N LEU A 13 2.91 4.76 -3.28
CA LEU A 13 1.74 4.60 -4.15
C LEU A 13 1.94 5.26 -5.53
N TRP A 14 2.54 6.45 -5.56
CA TRP A 14 2.83 7.16 -6.81
C TRP A 14 4.02 6.59 -7.59
N LEU A 15 5.02 6.00 -6.93
CA LEU A 15 6.33 5.74 -7.55
C LEU A 15 6.64 4.27 -7.78
N HIS A 16 6.13 3.35 -6.96
CA HIS A 16 6.61 1.97 -6.93
C HIS A 16 6.29 1.16 -8.19
N ASP A 17 5.32 1.57 -8.99
CA ASP A 17 5.02 0.92 -10.28
C ASP A 17 5.73 1.59 -11.47
N TRP A 18 6.40 2.71 -11.22
CA TRP A 18 6.97 3.56 -12.27
C TRP A 18 8.49 3.55 -12.26
N ILE A 19 9.11 3.52 -11.07
CA ILE A 19 10.55 3.63 -10.87
C ILE A 19 11.13 2.27 -10.45
N PRO A 20 12.18 1.76 -11.12
CA PRO A 20 12.81 0.52 -10.70
C PRO A 20 13.55 0.72 -9.37
N LEU A 21 13.19 -0.05 -8.35
CA LEU A 21 13.76 -0.04 -7.01
C LEU A 21 14.62 -1.30 -6.77
N GLY A 22 15.37 -1.69 -7.81
CA GLY A 22 16.17 -2.91 -7.78
C GLY A 22 15.32 -4.15 -7.58
N ARG A 23 15.60 -4.92 -6.52
CA ARG A 23 14.83 -6.15 -6.21
C ARG A 23 13.51 -5.86 -5.48
N LEU A 24 13.19 -4.63 -5.09
CA LEU A 24 11.98 -4.34 -4.33
C LEU A 24 10.70 -4.37 -5.17
N ASN A 25 10.80 -4.18 -6.49
CA ASN A 25 9.69 -4.23 -7.43
C ASN A 25 10.15 -4.76 -8.80
N ASP A 26 9.20 -5.13 -9.66
CA ASP A 26 9.47 -5.49 -11.05
C ASP A 26 8.59 -4.68 -12.00
N VAL A 27 9.01 -3.43 -12.24
CA VAL A 27 8.28 -2.48 -13.10
C VAL A 27 8.10 -3.03 -14.52
N ARG A 28 9.04 -3.83 -15.02
CA ARG A 28 8.95 -4.42 -16.37
C ARG A 28 7.85 -5.46 -16.42
N ALA A 29 7.77 -6.34 -15.42
CA ALA A 29 6.71 -7.33 -15.32
C ALA A 29 5.32 -6.66 -15.18
N VAL A 30 5.20 -5.62 -14.35
CA VAL A 30 3.94 -4.88 -14.18
C VAL A 30 3.49 -4.23 -15.48
N ARG A 31 4.37 -3.50 -16.16
CA ARG A 31 4.05 -2.86 -17.44
C ARG A 31 3.66 -3.85 -18.53
N ALA A 32 4.33 -5.01 -18.60
CA ALA A 32 4.01 -6.06 -19.55
C ALA A 32 2.64 -6.72 -19.30
N ALA A 33 2.22 -6.81 -18.04
CA ALA A 33 0.98 -7.48 -17.66
C ALA A 33 -0.26 -6.58 -17.72
N ASP A 34 -0.16 -5.33 -17.24
CA ASP A 34 -1.32 -4.45 -17.07
C ASP A 34 -1.42 -3.40 -18.20
N GLY A 35 -0.34 -3.07 -18.90
CA GLY A 35 -0.32 -2.03 -19.95
C GLY A 35 -0.37 -0.61 -19.38
N THR A 36 0.10 0.39 -20.14
CA THR A 36 0.35 1.75 -19.63
C THR A 36 -0.92 2.45 -19.13
N MET A 37 -2.03 2.39 -19.87
CA MET A 37 -3.27 3.09 -19.49
C MET A 37 -3.86 2.54 -18.18
N ARG A 38 -3.89 1.21 -18.05
CA ARG A 38 -4.37 0.56 -16.82
C ARG A 38 -3.47 0.85 -15.64
N LEU A 39 -2.15 0.91 -15.86
CA LEU A 39 -1.19 1.29 -14.84
C LEU A 39 -1.44 2.71 -14.35
N MET A 40 -1.59 3.68 -15.26
CA MET A 40 -1.95 5.07 -14.93
C MET A 40 -3.24 5.14 -14.12
N LEU A 41 -4.30 4.49 -14.58
CA LEU A 41 -5.58 4.49 -13.89
C LEU A 41 -5.46 3.88 -12.50
N THR A 42 -4.74 2.76 -12.37
CA THR A 42 -4.52 2.09 -11.09
C THR A 42 -3.73 2.98 -10.14
N THR A 43 -2.66 3.62 -10.60
CA THR A 43 -1.87 4.57 -9.79
C THR A 43 -2.73 5.74 -9.34
N VAL A 44 -3.55 6.35 -10.21
CA VAL A 44 -4.41 7.48 -9.84
C VAL A 44 -5.46 7.06 -8.81
N VAL A 45 -6.18 5.97 -9.08
CA VAL A 45 -7.23 5.46 -8.18
C VAL A 45 -6.66 5.09 -6.82
N GLN A 46 -5.46 4.50 -6.78
CA GLN A 46 -4.83 4.11 -5.53
C GLN A 46 -4.13 5.27 -4.83
N SER A 47 -3.65 6.30 -5.52
CA SER A 47 -2.82 7.34 -4.90
C SER A 47 -3.59 8.61 -4.52
N VAL A 48 -4.57 9.02 -5.33
CA VAL A 48 -5.28 10.30 -5.13
C VAL A 48 -6.00 10.37 -3.77
N PRO A 49 -6.77 9.35 -3.33
CA PRO A 49 -7.45 9.42 -2.03
C PRO A 49 -6.50 9.67 -0.86
N PHE A 50 -5.34 8.99 -0.84
CA PHE A 50 -4.36 9.17 0.24
C PHE A 50 -3.52 10.44 0.08
N THR A 51 -3.37 10.95 -1.15
CA THR A 51 -2.80 12.28 -1.38
C THR A 51 -3.69 13.37 -0.80
N LEU A 52 -5.02 13.24 -0.94
CA LEU A 52 -5.98 14.14 -0.30
C LEU A 52 -5.91 14.03 1.23
N CYS A 53 -5.82 12.81 1.77
CA CYS A 53 -5.62 12.59 3.21
C CYS A 53 -4.36 13.32 3.73
N LEU A 54 -3.24 13.16 3.03
CA LEU A 54 -1.99 13.86 3.35
C LEU A 54 -2.16 15.38 3.26
N PHE A 55 -2.79 15.88 2.20
CA PHE A 55 -3.00 17.32 2.00
C PHE A 55 -3.82 17.94 3.14
N PHE A 56 -4.95 17.33 3.51
CA PHE A 56 -5.79 17.84 4.60
C PHE A 56 -5.09 17.74 5.96
N THR A 57 -4.34 16.66 6.19
CA THR A 57 -3.53 16.54 7.41
C THR A 57 -2.46 17.63 7.47
N ALA A 58 -1.77 17.91 6.36
CA ALA A 58 -0.73 18.94 6.29
C ALA A 58 -1.30 20.35 6.49
N ARG A 59 -2.53 20.60 6.06
CA ARG A 59 -3.24 21.88 6.26
C ARG A 59 -3.54 22.18 7.73
N CYS A 60 -3.58 21.18 8.61
CA CYS A 60 -3.68 21.36 10.07
C CYS A 60 -2.38 21.86 10.71
N GLY A 61 -1.25 21.79 9.99
CA GLY A 61 0.05 22.24 10.49
C GLY A 61 0.56 21.38 11.65
N LEU A 62 1.09 22.04 12.69
CA LEU A 62 1.54 21.40 13.93
C LEU A 62 0.44 21.34 15.01
N GLY A 63 -0.76 21.85 14.71
CA GLY A 63 -1.90 21.82 15.61
C GLY A 63 -2.56 20.43 15.67
N PRO A 64 -3.47 20.22 16.64
CA PRO A 64 -4.19 18.96 16.76
C PRO A 64 -5.06 18.70 15.53
N VAL A 65 -5.09 17.45 15.07
CA VAL A 65 -5.97 17.06 13.96
C VAL A 65 -7.43 17.10 14.43
N PRO A 66 -8.34 17.82 13.73
CA PRO A 66 -9.75 17.86 14.07
C PRO A 66 -10.36 16.46 14.14
N LEU A 67 -11.28 16.24 15.08
CA LEU A 67 -11.88 14.92 15.30
C LEU A 67 -12.55 14.36 14.02
N SER A 68 -13.22 15.19 13.25
CA SER A 68 -13.84 14.81 11.97
C SER A 68 -12.80 14.30 10.97
N LEU A 69 -11.72 15.08 10.75
CA LEU A 69 -10.63 14.67 9.87
C LEU A 69 -9.99 13.37 10.35
N ARG A 70 -9.81 13.18 11.66
CA ARG A 70 -9.30 11.93 12.23
C ARG A 70 -10.19 10.73 11.89
N GLN A 71 -11.51 10.89 11.95
CA GLN A 71 -12.47 9.84 11.58
C GLN A 71 -12.41 9.52 10.08
N ASP A 72 -12.33 10.54 9.23
CA ASP A 72 -12.18 10.37 7.78
C ASP A 72 -10.87 9.64 7.44
N LEU A 73 -9.77 10.05 8.07
CA LEU A 73 -8.47 9.38 7.91
C LEU A 73 -8.54 7.92 8.36
N LEU A 74 -9.18 7.65 9.50
CA LEU A 74 -9.31 6.28 10.00
C LEU A 74 -10.15 5.42 9.06
N LEU A 75 -11.21 5.98 8.47
CA LEU A 75 -12.00 5.30 7.45
C LEU A 75 -11.15 4.99 6.20
N CYS A 76 -10.45 5.99 5.65
CA CYS A 76 -9.62 5.82 4.46
C CYS A 76 -8.49 4.79 4.68
N TYR A 77 -7.71 4.94 5.74
CA TYR A 77 -6.60 4.03 6.04
C TYR A 77 -7.09 2.65 6.54
N GLY A 78 -8.25 2.58 7.20
CA GLY A 78 -8.88 1.31 7.58
C GLY A 78 -9.32 0.50 6.36
N ILE A 79 -9.90 1.16 5.34
CA ILE A 79 -10.22 0.53 4.06
C ILE A 79 -8.95 0.05 3.36
N LEU A 80 -7.89 0.88 3.32
CA LEU A 80 -6.60 0.50 2.73
C LEU A 80 -6.02 -0.75 3.40
N LEU A 81 -5.90 -0.72 4.72
CA LEU A 81 -5.35 -1.83 5.50
C LEU A 81 -6.16 -3.12 5.30
N THR A 82 -7.49 -3.01 5.26
CA THR A 82 -8.37 -4.16 4.97
C THR A 82 -8.11 -4.70 3.57
N GLY A 83 -7.92 -3.82 2.58
CA GLY A 83 -7.54 -4.17 1.22
C GLY A 83 -6.19 -4.89 1.16
N GLU A 84 -5.17 -4.36 1.83
CA GLU A 84 -3.82 -4.96 1.94
C GLU A 84 -3.88 -6.37 2.56
N VAL A 85 -4.60 -6.52 3.68
CA VAL A 85 -4.81 -7.82 4.33
C VAL A 85 -5.51 -8.80 3.40
N ARG A 86 -6.61 -8.39 2.76
CA ARG A 86 -7.36 -9.26 1.85
C ARG A 86 -6.57 -9.59 0.57
N ALA A 87 -5.74 -8.67 0.08
CA ALA A 87 -4.97 -8.82 -1.15
C ALA A 87 -3.76 -9.74 -0.96
N TRP A 88 -3.06 -9.60 0.17
CA TRP A 88 -1.73 -10.18 0.39
C TRP A 88 -1.65 -11.16 1.54
N TRP A 89 -2.12 -10.76 2.73
CA TRP A 89 -1.95 -11.55 3.95
C TRP A 89 -2.92 -12.73 4.02
N TRP A 90 -4.18 -12.53 3.64
CA TRP A 90 -5.18 -13.60 3.63
C TRP A 90 -4.80 -14.75 2.67
N PRO A 91 -4.44 -14.50 1.39
CA PRO A 91 -3.98 -15.57 0.49
C PRO A 91 -2.71 -16.28 0.97
N TYR A 92 -1.82 -15.53 1.61
CA TYR A 92 -0.57 -16.06 2.13
C TYR A 92 -0.78 -16.97 3.36
N LEU A 93 -1.63 -16.55 4.31
CA LEU A 93 -1.87 -17.27 5.56
C LEU A 93 -2.88 -18.40 5.41
N VAL A 94 -3.92 -18.22 4.60
CA VAL A 94 -5.05 -19.15 4.49
C VAL A 94 -4.95 -19.96 3.21
N GLN A 95 -5.27 -19.36 2.07
CA GLN A 95 -5.15 -20.00 0.76
C GLN A 95 -5.27 -18.96 -0.36
N ALA A 96 -4.39 -19.06 -1.35
CA ALA A 96 -4.52 -18.29 -2.58
C ALA A 96 -5.37 -19.03 -3.62
N ASN A 97 -6.26 -18.31 -4.29
CA ASN A 97 -6.87 -18.80 -5.53
C ASN A 97 -5.77 -18.98 -6.60
N PRO A 98 -5.79 -20.08 -7.39
CA PRO A 98 -4.78 -20.34 -8.43
C PRO A 98 -4.56 -19.20 -9.42
N PHE A 99 -5.61 -18.50 -9.87
CA PHE A 99 -5.49 -17.35 -10.76
C PHE A 99 -4.76 -16.18 -10.11
N ARG A 100 -4.99 -15.96 -8.81
CA ARG A 100 -4.29 -14.93 -8.04
C ARG A 100 -2.83 -15.30 -7.85
N ALA A 101 -2.53 -16.55 -7.52
CA ALA A 101 -1.15 -17.04 -7.40
C ALA A 101 -0.39 -16.91 -8.73
N ALA A 102 -1.01 -17.32 -9.84
CA ALA A 102 -0.40 -17.18 -11.17
C ALA A 102 -0.16 -15.71 -11.55
N ARG A 103 -1.12 -14.82 -11.27
CA ARG A 103 -0.92 -13.37 -11.47
C ARG A 103 0.18 -12.83 -10.56
N TYR A 104 0.21 -13.24 -9.29
CA TYR A 104 1.25 -12.85 -8.34
C TYR A 104 2.65 -13.25 -8.84
N GLN A 105 2.83 -14.50 -9.27
CA GLN A 105 4.12 -14.98 -9.78
C GLN A 105 4.61 -14.19 -10.99
N ARG A 106 3.69 -13.86 -11.92
CA ARG A 106 4.02 -13.05 -13.08
C ARG A 106 4.47 -11.64 -12.72
N LEU A 107 3.82 -11.01 -11.75
CA LEU A 107 4.07 -9.60 -11.39
C LEU A 107 5.20 -9.43 -10.37
N PHE A 108 5.31 -10.35 -9.41
CA PHE A 108 6.09 -10.16 -8.19
C PHE A 108 7.01 -11.35 -7.87
N GLY A 109 6.98 -12.43 -8.64
CA GLY A 109 7.78 -13.64 -8.36
C GLY A 109 9.29 -13.42 -8.37
N ARG A 110 9.77 -12.32 -8.97
CA ARG A 110 11.20 -11.94 -9.01
C ARG A 110 11.58 -10.87 -7.98
N THR A 111 10.62 -10.39 -7.21
CA THR A 111 10.84 -9.37 -6.17
C THR A 111 11.38 -9.99 -4.88
N HIS A 112 12.10 -9.19 -4.10
CA HIS A 112 12.67 -9.60 -2.84
C HIS A 112 11.55 -9.83 -1.80
N ALA A 113 11.52 -11.02 -1.23
CA ALA A 113 10.71 -11.36 -0.09
C ALA A 113 11.60 -12.04 0.96
N PHE A 114 11.38 -11.71 2.23
CA PHE A 114 12.11 -12.33 3.35
C PHE A 114 11.29 -13.43 4.04
N LEU A 115 10.00 -13.54 3.71
CA LEU A 115 9.11 -14.59 4.21
C LEU A 115 9.22 -15.85 3.34
N PRO A 116 8.95 -17.04 3.89
CA PRO A 116 8.90 -18.28 3.11
C PRO A 116 7.73 -18.25 2.12
N HIS A 117 7.87 -18.95 1.01
CA HIS A 117 6.81 -19.04 0.01
C HIS A 117 5.64 -19.93 0.48
N ARG A 118 4.38 -19.48 0.30
CA ARG A 118 3.18 -20.25 0.69
C ARG A 118 2.06 -20.08 -0.32
N HIS A 119 1.36 -21.16 -0.65
CA HIS A 119 0.19 -21.13 -1.55
C HIS A 119 0.44 -20.41 -2.90
N GLY A 120 1.68 -20.44 -3.42
CA GLY A 120 2.02 -19.74 -4.66
C GLY A 120 2.17 -18.23 -4.53
N ILE A 121 2.19 -17.66 -3.32
CA ILE A 121 2.33 -16.23 -3.02
C ILE A 121 3.32 -16.00 -1.87
N VAL A 122 3.97 -14.83 -1.84
CA VAL A 122 4.71 -14.36 -0.66
C VAL A 122 4.60 -12.83 -0.60
N PRO A 123 4.20 -12.19 0.50
CA PRO A 123 4.28 -10.73 0.60
C PRO A 123 5.72 -10.26 0.38
N ASN A 124 5.95 -9.52 -0.70
CA ASN A 124 7.28 -8.98 -0.97
C ASN A 124 7.60 -7.85 0.01
N THR A 125 8.88 -7.54 0.12
CA THR A 125 9.41 -6.64 1.15
C THR A 125 8.80 -5.26 1.06
N LEU A 126 8.62 -4.74 -0.16
CA LEU A 126 8.05 -3.41 -0.37
C LEU A 126 6.59 -3.35 0.12
N HIS A 127 5.79 -4.37 -0.18
CA HIS A 127 4.41 -4.46 0.30
C HIS A 127 4.36 -4.64 1.81
N VAL A 128 5.23 -5.46 2.40
CA VAL A 128 5.28 -5.57 3.87
C VAL A 128 5.61 -4.23 4.53
N VAL A 129 6.55 -3.46 3.98
CA VAL A 129 6.91 -2.13 4.49
C VAL A 129 5.74 -1.15 4.34
N LEU A 130 5.06 -1.14 3.19
CA LEU A 130 3.86 -0.32 2.98
C LEU A 130 2.76 -0.68 4.00
N HIS A 131 2.46 -1.98 4.16
CA HIS A 131 1.41 -2.45 5.06
C HIS A 131 1.74 -2.14 6.53
N ALA A 132 3.01 -2.24 6.91
CA ALA A 132 3.47 -1.86 8.23
C ALA A 132 3.28 -0.35 8.49
N ALA A 133 3.60 0.50 7.49
CA ALA A 133 3.33 1.92 7.58
C ALA A 133 1.81 2.19 7.69
N THR A 134 0.97 1.51 6.89
CA THR A 134 -0.50 1.62 6.94
C THR A 134 -1.04 1.24 8.31
N ALA A 135 -0.59 0.12 8.88
CA ALA A 135 -0.95 -0.32 10.22
C ALA A 135 -0.51 0.69 11.29
N ALA A 136 0.70 1.24 11.20
CA ALA A 136 1.18 2.27 12.11
C ALA A 136 0.36 3.56 12.02
N THR A 137 -0.02 3.99 10.81
CA THR A 137 -0.93 5.13 10.61
C THR A 137 -2.28 4.89 11.31
N CYS A 138 -2.90 3.73 11.12
CA CYS A 138 -4.15 3.37 11.80
C CYS A 138 -3.99 3.36 13.33
N ALA A 139 -2.90 2.79 13.85
CA ALA A 139 -2.64 2.73 15.29
C ALA A 139 -2.51 4.13 15.90
N ILE A 140 -1.78 5.05 15.24
CA ILE A 140 -1.64 6.45 15.68
C ILE A 140 -3.01 7.15 15.71
N LEU A 141 -3.83 6.99 14.66
CA LEU A 141 -5.16 7.60 14.56
C LEU A 141 -6.10 7.09 15.66
N LEU A 142 -6.07 5.78 15.95
CA LEU A 142 -6.87 5.14 17.00
C LEU A 142 -6.45 5.60 18.41
N ALA A 143 -5.15 5.68 18.66
CA ALA A 143 -4.62 6.12 19.94
C ALA A 143 -4.81 7.63 20.23
N GLY A 144 -5.25 8.41 19.23
CA GLY A 144 -5.39 9.87 19.37
C GLY A 144 -4.05 10.60 19.49
N MET A 145 -2.96 9.99 19.02
CA MET A 145 -1.61 10.57 19.05
C MET A 145 -1.37 11.48 17.82
N VAL A 146 -2.31 12.38 17.54
CA VAL A 146 -2.43 13.15 16.29
C VAL A 146 -2.93 14.57 16.49
#